data_AF-A0A497QPU7-F1
#
_entry.id   AF-A0A497QPU7-F1
#
_cell.length_a   1.000
_cell.length_b   1.000
_cell.length_c   1.000
_cell.angle_alpha   90.00
_cell.angle_beta   90.00
_cell.angle_gamma   90.00
#
_symmetry.space_group_name_H-M   'P 1'
#
loop_
_entity.id
_entity.type
_entity.pdbx_description
1 polymer ?
#
loop_
_entity_poly.entity_id
_entity_poly.type
_entity_poly.pdbx_seq_one_letter_code
_entity_poly.pdbx_strand_id
1 'polypeptide(L)'
;MFHSKSENSSKIYRNSHNSTSQSSHIPNFISNEIKYLWVIEKESSKSLFFHARADEQVLDGMLLSGLLSALNSFSEAELGDTGIESIEMGGLRWVYLSNKSSNLMLVAVAEKLTRASLIKARLKVIHDMFMQKFQINNEFWRNWDYDISKFRQFSEILETLYRQWTEADQIMNVGMLFDLMGIFQQIFCIFINIINGNFSGLKRHIVLERLNRYKDKLNLWYQRQNLDDTYRVIEIFIPFIDLVTDEIIFNEAPATNIFGLNPVGLDQDVLIPLFYLVLRHFQNVLQRELGERVYLSIIKKEIMPYLLRKWDILKNLELNKLFLQLFFVD
;
A
#
# COMPACT_ATOMS: atom_id res chain seq x y z
N MET A 1 -43.19 -66.00 -12.64
CA MET A 1 -41.78 -65.64 -12.90
C MET A 1 -41.77 -64.21 -13.41
N PHE A 2 -41.20 -63.28 -12.64
CA PHE A 2 -41.30 -61.84 -12.86
C PHE A 2 -40.55 -61.39 -14.11
N HIS A 3 -41.19 -60.53 -14.92
CA HIS A 3 -40.51 -59.69 -15.89
C HIS A 3 -40.71 -58.22 -15.52
N SER A 4 -39.59 -57.56 -15.27
CA SER A 4 -39.40 -56.13 -15.12
C SER A 4 -39.51 -55.42 -16.47
N LYS A 5 -40.23 -54.30 -16.53
CA LYS A 5 -39.89 -53.19 -17.44
C LYS A 5 -40.13 -51.85 -16.75
N SER A 6 -39.07 -51.07 -16.75
CA SER A 6 -38.94 -49.66 -16.38
C SER A 6 -39.34 -48.75 -17.54
N GLU A 7 -39.90 -47.57 -17.25
CA GLU A 7 -39.74 -46.32 -18.03
C GLU A 7 -40.28 -45.16 -17.17
N ASN A 8 -39.40 -44.37 -16.54
CA ASN A 8 -38.86 -43.07 -16.99
C ASN A 8 -39.89 -41.94 -17.11
N SER A 9 -40.04 -41.18 -16.03
CA SER A 9 -40.69 -39.86 -16.01
C SER A 9 -39.64 -38.75 -16.05
N SER A 10 -39.73 -37.95 -17.10
CA SER A 10 -38.91 -36.78 -17.42
C SER A 10 -39.27 -35.60 -16.50
N LYS A 11 -38.33 -35.17 -15.66
CA LYS A 11 -38.40 -33.88 -14.94
C LYS A 11 -37.64 -32.82 -15.72
N ILE A 12 -38.38 -31.84 -16.23
CA ILE A 12 -37.90 -30.62 -16.84
C ILE A 12 -37.39 -29.69 -15.73
N TYR A 13 -36.07 -29.49 -15.65
CA TYR A 13 -35.49 -28.40 -14.86
C TYR A 13 -35.32 -27.17 -15.76
N ARG A 14 -36.07 -26.10 -15.43
CA ARG A 14 -35.85 -24.76 -15.99
C ARG A 14 -34.64 -24.14 -15.30
N ASN A 15 -33.56 -23.92 -16.05
CA ASN A 15 -32.46 -23.05 -15.64
C ASN A 15 -32.84 -21.59 -15.91
N SER A 16 -33.05 -20.81 -14.86
CA SER A 16 -33.08 -19.35 -14.92
C SER A 16 -31.68 -18.82 -14.59
N HIS A 17 -30.94 -18.41 -15.62
CA HIS A 17 -29.74 -17.57 -15.47
C HIS A 17 -30.17 -16.14 -15.14
N ASN A 18 -29.99 -15.74 -13.89
CA ASN A 18 -29.84 -14.32 -13.53
C ASN A 18 -28.36 -14.09 -13.23
N SER A 19 -27.64 -13.55 -14.21
CA SER A 19 -26.29 -13.01 -14.06
C SER A 19 -26.38 -11.61 -13.48
N THR A 20 -26.44 -11.50 -12.16
CA THR A 20 -26.19 -10.25 -11.46
C THR A 20 -24.67 -10.07 -11.40
N SER A 21 -24.15 -9.24 -12.30
CA SER A 21 -22.78 -8.73 -12.25
C SER A 21 -22.62 -7.88 -10.98
N GLN A 22 -22.27 -8.54 -9.87
CA GLN A 22 -21.77 -7.87 -8.68
C GLN A 22 -20.36 -7.37 -9.01
N SER A 23 -20.27 -6.06 -9.28
CA SER A 23 -19.01 -5.32 -9.26
C SER A 23 -18.39 -5.51 -7.87
N SER A 24 -17.34 -6.32 -7.80
CA SER A 24 -16.50 -6.47 -6.62
C SER A 24 -15.84 -5.12 -6.34
N HIS A 25 -16.38 -4.37 -5.38
CA HIS A 25 -15.69 -3.26 -4.76
C HIS A 25 -14.47 -3.81 -4.02
N ILE A 26 -13.33 -3.81 -4.70
CA ILE A 26 -12.02 -3.94 -4.06
C ILE A 26 -11.90 -2.76 -3.08
N PRO A 27 -11.54 -2.97 -1.80
CA PRO A 27 -11.37 -1.88 -0.86
C PRO A 27 -10.37 -0.87 -1.43
N ASN A 28 -10.75 0.41 -1.38
CA ASN A 28 -10.00 1.52 -1.93
C ASN A 28 -8.57 1.50 -1.39
N PHE A 29 -7.62 1.13 -2.26
CA PHE A 29 -6.21 1.46 -2.08
C PHE A 29 -6.11 2.95 -1.76
N ILE A 30 -5.30 3.31 -0.77
CA ILE A 30 -4.93 4.71 -0.53
C ILE A 30 -4.24 5.18 -1.82
N SER A 31 -4.99 5.86 -2.67
CA SER A 31 -4.46 6.31 -3.94
C SER A 31 -3.62 7.55 -3.63
N ASN A 32 -2.32 7.49 -3.93
CA ASN A 32 -1.44 8.66 -3.82
C ASN A 32 -1.77 9.73 -4.88
N GLU A 33 -2.97 9.71 -5.44
CA GLU A 33 -3.32 10.42 -6.66
C GLU A 33 -3.84 11.82 -6.35
N ILE A 34 -3.55 12.72 -7.29
CA ILE A 34 -4.09 14.07 -7.30
C ILE A 34 -5.51 13.98 -7.87
N LYS A 35 -6.49 14.33 -7.05
CA LYS A 35 -7.93 14.35 -7.35
C LYS A 35 -8.33 15.54 -8.19
N TYR A 36 -7.86 16.71 -7.75
CA TYR A 36 -8.11 17.99 -8.40
C TYR A 36 -6.80 18.75 -8.56
N LEU A 37 -6.66 19.45 -9.68
CA LEU A 37 -5.53 20.32 -9.97
C LEU A 37 -6.03 21.65 -10.53
N TRP A 38 -5.55 22.75 -9.94
CA TRP A 38 -5.69 24.09 -10.47
C TRP A 38 -4.33 24.65 -10.87
N VAL A 39 -4.28 25.34 -12.00
CA VAL A 39 -3.21 26.27 -12.38
C VAL A 39 -3.84 27.66 -12.44
N ILE A 40 -3.36 28.56 -11.59
CA ILE A 40 -3.98 29.86 -11.33
C ILE A 40 -2.95 30.96 -11.62
N GLU A 41 -3.36 32.00 -12.33
CA GLU A 41 -2.60 33.23 -12.47
C GLU A 41 -2.67 34.03 -11.16
N LYS A 42 -1.52 34.33 -10.54
CA LYS A 42 -1.50 34.90 -9.19
C LYS A 42 -2.14 36.29 -9.12
N GLU A 43 -1.80 37.16 -10.07
CA GLU A 43 -2.26 38.55 -10.05
C GLU A 43 -3.79 38.69 -10.23
N SER A 44 -4.37 37.92 -11.16
CA SER A 44 -5.79 38.00 -11.48
C SER A 44 -6.65 37.00 -10.70
N SER A 45 -6.03 36.02 -10.02
CA SER A 45 -6.68 34.85 -9.43
C SER A 45 -7.48 34.01 -10.43
N LYS A 46 -7.25 34.18 -11.75
CA LYS A 46 -7.96 33.47 -12.80
C LYS A 46 -7.44 32.05 -12.94
N SER A 47 -8.36 31.08 -12.94
CA SER A 47 -8.03 29.69 -13.31
C SER A 47 -7.66 29.61 -14.79
N LEU A 48 -6.39 29.28 -15.06
CA LEU A 48 -5.89 29.04 -16.41
C LEU A 48 -6.19 27.61 -16.86
N PHE A 49 -6.09 26.68 -15.92
CA PHE A 49 -6.34 25.27 -16.14
C PHE A 49 -6.94 24.65 -14.88
N PHE A 50 -7.98 23.85 -15.08
CA PHE A 50 -8.58 23.02 -14.03
C PHE A 50 -8.74 21.61 -14.56
N HIS A 51 -8.36 20.65 -13.74
CA HIS A 51 -8.54 19.24 -14.02
C HIS A 51 -9.10 18.52 -12.79
N ALA A 52 -10.13 17.70 -13.03
CA ALA A 52 -10.74 16.81 -12.06
C ALA A 52 -10.77 15.40 -12.68
N ARG A 53 -10.49 14.37 -11.89
CA ARG A 53 -10.68 12.99 -12.36
C ARG A 53 -12.17 12.67 -12.47
N ALA A 54 -12.52 11.87 -13.47
CA ALA A 54 -13.88 11.68 -13.98
C ALA A 54 -14.92 11.13 -12.96
N ASP A 55 -14.47 10.60 -11.83
CA ASP A 55 -15.32 9.90 -10.86
C ASP A 55 -15.67 10.72 -9.60
N GLU A 56 -15.17 11.95 -9.49
CA GLU A 56 -15.36 12.78 -8.29
C GLU A 56 -16.30 13.98 -8.54
N GLN A 57 -17.06 14.37 -7.50
CA GLN A 57 -18.06 15.43 -7.59
C GLN A 57 -17.51 16.68 -8.28
N VAL A 58 -18.31 17.24 -9.19
CA VAL A 58 -17.95 18.40 -10.00
C VAL A 58 -17.90 19.64 -9.10
N LEU A 59 -16.72 19.91 -8.56
CA LEU A 59 -16.38 21.20 -8.00
C LEU A 59 -16.32 22.24 -9.14
N ASP A 60 -16.91 23.42 -8.94
CA ASP A 60 -16.76 24.52 -9.88
C ASP A 60 -15.32 25.06 -9.82
N GLY A 61 -14.53 24.69 -10.83
CA GLY A 61 -13.12 25.03 -10.91
C GLY A 61 -12.85 26.53 -10.96
N MET A 62 -13.78 27.35 -11.45
CA MET A 62 -13.61 28.82 -11.50
C MET A 62 -13.91 29.46 -10.15
N LEU A 63 -15.02 29.08 -9.50
CA LEU A 63 -15.39 29.60 -8.18
C LEU A 63 -14.29 29.35 -7.14
N LEU A 64 -13.72 28.15 -7.15
CA LEU A 64 -12.70 27.77 -6.16
C LEU A 64 -11.36 28.46 -6.38
N SER A 65 -10.99 28.79 -7.62
CA SER A 65 -9.69 29.44 -7.90
C SER A 65 -9.53 30.80 -7.19
N GLY A 66 -10.60 31.59 -7.12
CA GLY A 66 -10.61 32.85 -6.37
C GLY A 66 -10.47 32.65 -4.86
N LEU A 67 -11.16 31.66 -4.30
CA LEU A 67 -11.05 31.30 -2.89
C LEU A 67 -9.63 30.82 -2.53
N LEU A 68 -9.05 29.93 -3.33
CA LEU A 68 -7.71 29.38 -3.11
C LEU A 68 -6.65 30.49 -3.17
N SER A 69 -6.79 31.42 -4.12
CA SER A 69 -5.90 32.57 -4.24
C SER A 69 -6.03 33.51 -3.04
N ALA A 70 -7.26 33.81 -2.61
CA ALA A 70 -7.49 34.64 -1.44
C ALA A 70 -6.90 34.03 -0.16
N LEU A 71 -7.07 32.72 0.04
CA LEU A 71 -6.46 32.00 1.16
C LEU A 71 -4.94 32.10 1.14
N ASN A 72 -4.32 31.84 -0.01
CA ASN A 72 -2.87 31.95 -0.14
C ASN A 72 -2.38 33.38 0.11
N SER A 73 -3.02 34.39 -0.48
CA SER A 73 -2.65 35.80 -0.28
C SER A 73 -2.80 36.25 1.18
N PHE A 74 -3.88 35.82 1.85
CA PHE A 74 -4.05 36.05 3.29
C PHE A 74 -2.91 35.44 4.09
N SER A 75 -2.54 34.19 3.78
CA SER A 75 -1.42 33.53 4.43
C SER A 75 -0.08 34.19 4.13
N GLU A 76 0.15 34.69 2.91
CA GLU A 76 1.37 35.43 2.55
C GLU A 76 1.47 36.74 3.37
N ALA A 77 0.34 37.40 3.62
CA ALA A 77 0.29 38.62 4.43
C ALA A 77 0.56 38.34 5.93
N GLU A 78 0.00 37.26 6.48
CA GLU A 78 0.08 36.94 7.92
C GLU A 78 1.35 36.17 8.30
N LEU A 79 1.80 35.23 7.46
CA LEU A 79 2.92 34.32 7.74
C LEU A 79 4.20 34.69 6.98
N GLY A 80 4.16 35.78 6.21
CA GLY A 80 5.25 36.24 5.35
C GLY A 80 5.30 35.53 3.99
N ASP A 81 6.39 35.77 3.27
CA ASP A 81 6.56 35.47 1.84
C ASP A 81 6.43 34.00 1.39
N THR A 82 6.24 33.06 2.30
CA THR A 82 6.14 31.62 2.02
C THR A 82 4.74 31.17 1.62
N GLY A 83 3.69 31.90 2.01
CA GLY A 83 2.30 31.54 1.73
C GLY A 83 1.88 30.22 2.38
N ILE A 84 0.85 29.58 1.81
CA ILE A 84 0.37 28.27 2.26
C ILE A 84 1.23 27.18 1.63
N GLU A 85 1.68 26.20 2.41
CA GLU A 85 2.26 24.98 1.85
C GLU A 85 1.20 23.89 1.66
N SER A 86 0.37 23.66 2.68
CA SER A 86 -0.74 22.73 2.61
C SER A 86 -1.83 23.02 3.64
N ILE A 87 -3.07 22.63 3.33
CA ILE A 87 -4.23 22.69 4.22
C ILE A 87 -4.86 21.30 4.29
N GLU A 88 -5.19 20.83 5.48
CA GLU A 88 -6.01 19.62 5.65
C GLU A 88 -7.46 20.01 5.95
N MET A 89 -8.41 19.56 5.13
CA MET A 89 -9.82 19.89 5.29
C MET A 89 -10.70 18.75 4.77
N GLY A 90 -11.67 18.30 5.57
CA GLY A 90 -12.68 17.33 5.13
C GLY A 90 -12.12 15.97 4.70
N GLY A 91 -11.00 15.52 5.29
CA GLY A 91 -10.33 14.27 4.88
C GLY A 91 -9.47 14.40 3.62
N LEU A 92 -9.37 15.61 3.07
CA LEU A 92 -8.53 15.94 1.92
C LEU A 92 -7.34 16.79 2.35
N ARG A 93 -6.27 16.70 1.56
CA ARG A 93 -5.08 17.53 1.68
C ARG A 93 -4.93 18.38 0.43
N TRP A 94 -4.92 19.69 0.63
CA TRP A 94 -4.71 20.72 -0.39
C TRP A 94 -3.25 21.12 -0.31
N VAL A 95 -2.51 21.07 -1.41
CA VAL A 95 -1.08 21.40 -1.47
C VAL A 95 -0.88 22.50 -2.47
N TYR A 96 -0.16 23.54 -2.05
CA TYR A 96 0.09 24.73 -2.84
C TYR A 96 1.54 24.73 -3.33
N LEU A 97 1.71 25.16 -4.57
CA LEU A 97 3.00 25.47 -5.16
C LEU A 97 2.90 26.87 -5.80
N SER A 98 3.45 27.86 -5.11
CA SER A 98 3.51 29.25 -5.56
C SER A 98 4.94 29.58 -5.96
N ASN A 99 5.16 30.03 -7.20
CA ASN A 99 6.46 30.51 -7.64
C ASN A 99 6.35 31.98 -8.05
N LYS A 100 7.04 32.85 -7.29
CA LYS A 100 7.02 34.31 -7.51
C LYS A 100 7.50 34.69 -8.92
N SER A 101 8.39 33.92 -9.54
CA SER A 101 8.96 34.28 -10.84
C SER A 101 8.07 33.95 -12.04
N SER A 102 7.09 33.06 -11.90
CA SER A 102 6.26 32.60 -13.03
C SER A 102 4.89 33.26 -13.11
N ASN A 103 4.47 34.04 -12.10
CA ASN A 103 3.10 34.52 -11.92
C ASN A 103 2.05 33.37 -11.87
N LEU A 104 2.49 32.14 -11.56
CA LEU A 104 1.62 30.98 -11.43
C LEU A 104 1.58 30.46 -10.00
N MET A 105 0.39 30.01 -9.61
CA MET A 105 0.15 29.21 -8.42
C MET A 105 -0.56 27.92 -8.84
N LEU A 106 -0.01 26.79 -8.43
CA LEU A 106 -0.65 25.51 -8.59
C LEU A 106 -1.22 25.04 -7.26
N VAL A 107 -2.41 24.45 -7.31
CA VAL A 107 -3.04 23.83 -6.15
C VAL A 107 -3.46 22.42 -6.53
N ALA A 108 -3.02 21.43 -5.77
CA ALA A 108 -3.46 20.05 -5.92
C ALA A 108 -4.25 19.61 -4.68
N VAL A 109 -5.23 18.74 -4.89
CA VAL A 109 -5.97 18.07 -3.82
C VAL A 109 -5.74 16.58 -3.91
N ALA A 110 -5.48 15.95 -2.78
CA ALA A 110 -5.34 14.51 -2.65
C ALA A 110 -5.97 14.02 -1.35
N GLU A 111 -5.97 12.71 -1.13
CA GLU A 111 -6.36 12.14 0.16
C GLU A 111 -5.44 12.61 1.28
N LYS A 112 -5.99 12.74 2.50
CA LYS A 112 -5.22 13.16 3.69
C LYS A 112 -4.00 12.29 3.97
N LEU A 113 -4.04 11.01 3.59
CA LEU A 113 -2.94 10.08 3.82
C LEU A 113 -1.75 10.33 2.86
N THR A 114 -1.99 10.93 1.69
CA THR A 114 -0.98 11.20 0.67
C THR A 114 -0.01 12.30 1.10
N ARG A 115 1.27 11.97 1.28
CA ARG A 115 2.31 12.89 1.80
C ARG A 115 2.39 14.21 1.02
N ALA A 116 2.31 15.36 1.71
CA ALA A 116 2.37 16.70 1.11
C ALA A 116 3.62 16.94 0.26
N SER A 117 4.77 16.44 0.71
CA SER A 117 6.05 16.55 0.00
C SER A 117 6.05 15.85 -1.36
N LEU A 118 5.40 14.68 -1.46
CA LEU A 118 5.25 13.94 -2.71
C LEU A 118 4.37 14.73 -3.69
N ILE A 119 3.24 15.25 -3.22
CA ILE A 119 2.34 16.09 -4.03
C ILE A 119 3.07 17.34 -4.50
N LYS A 120 3.83 18.00 -3.64
CA LYS A 120 4.63 19.20 -3.99
C LYS A 120 5.68 18.90 -5.06
N ALA A 121 6.36 17.75 -4.98
CA ALA A 121 7.30 17.29 -6.00
C ALA A 121 6.60 17.06 -7.36
N ARG A 122 5.42 16.41 -7.34
CA ARG A 122 4.59 16.21 -8.55
C ARG A 122 4.10 17.54 -9.13
N LEU A 123 3.64 18.47 -8.30
CA LEU A 123 3.28 19.83 -8.71
C LEU A 123 4.44 20.57 -9.37
N LYS A 124 5.68 20.36 -8.92
CA LYS A 124 6.86 20.99 -9.54
C LYS A 124 7.08 20.48 -10.96
N VAL A 125 6.97 19.17 -11.17
CA VAL A 125 7.03 18.57 -12.52
C VAL A 125 5.92 19.11 -13.41
N ILE A 126 4.70 19.17 -12.89
CA ILE A 126 3.53 19.71 -13.60
C ILE A 126 3.76 21.18 -13.98
N HIS A 127 4.22 22.02 -13.04
CA HIS A 127 4.54 23.42 -13.27
C HIS A 127 5.56 23.56 -14.41
N ASP A 128 6.68 22.84 -14.33
CA ASP A 128 7.76 22.96 -15.31
C ASP A 128 7.30 22.52 -16.71
N MET A 129 6.51 21.44 -16.81
CA MET A 129 5.93 21.00 -18.07
C MET A 129 4.87 21.96 -18.60
N PHE A 130 4.05 22.57 -17.74
CA PHE A 130 3.05 23.56 -18.11
C PHE A 130 3.72 24.81 -18.70
N MET A 131 4.73 25.33 -18.01
CA MET A 131 5.54 26.46 -18.45
C MET A 131 6.20 26.17 -19.80
N GLN A 132 6.79 24.98 -19.96
CA GLN A 132 7.45 24.57 -21.19
C GLN A 132 6.48 24.41 -22.36
N LYS A 133 5.34 23.74 -22.16
CA LYS A 133 4.34 23.46 -23.21
C LYS A 133 3.76 24.73 -23.80
N PHE A 134 3.48 25.72 -22.97
CA PHE A 134 2.85 26.98 -23.38
C PHE A 134 3.85 28.14 -23.49
N GLN A 135 5.15 27.85 -23.33
CA GLN A 135 6.24 28.83 -23.39
C GLN A 135 6.00 30.05 -22.50
N ILE A 136 5.48 29.80 -21.29
CA ILE A 136 5.14 30.86 -20.34
C ILE A 136 6.44 31.46 -19.83
N ASN A 137 6.63 32.75 -20.09
CA ASN A 137 7.78 33.54 -19.67
C ASN A 137 7.32 35.01 -19.52
N ASN A 138 8.24 35.94 -19.27
CA ASN A 138 7.88 37.35 -19.10
C ASN A 138 7.27 37.98 -20.37
N GLU A 139 7.63 37.50 -21.56
CA GLU A 139 7.07 37.98 -22.82
C GLU A 139 5.65 37.46 -23.04
N PHE A 140 5.39 36.21 -22.67
CA PHE A 140 4.04 35.63 -22.65
C PHE A 140 3.08 36.52 -21.87
N TRP A 141 3.44 36.93 -20.65
CA TRP A 141 2.58 37.75 -19.80
C TRP A 141 2.32 39.16 -20.35
N ARG A 142 3.31 39.76 -21.02
CA ARG A 142 3.14 41.07 -21.67
C ARG A 142 2.14 41.04 -22.83
N ASN A 143 2.05 39.90 -23.51
CA ASN A 143 1.20 39.68 -24.66
C ASN A 143 0.00 38.79 -24.33
N TRP A 144 -0.34 38.64 -23.05
CA TRP A 144 -1.39 37.74 -22.61
C TRP A 144 -2.76 38.27 -23.04
N ASP A 145 -3.43 37.50 -23.91
CA ASP A 145 -4.72 37.82 -24.52
C ASP A 145 -5.92 37.29 -23.71
N TYR A 146 -5.66 36.74 -22.53
CA TYR A 146 -6.65 36.14 -21.63
C TYR A 146 -7.41 34.92 -22.19
N ASP A 147 -6.99 34.36 -23.33
CA ASP A 147 -7.59 33.14 -23.90
C ASP A 147 -7.10 31.89 -23.17
N ILE A 148 -7.91 31.43 -22.22
CA ILE A 148 -7.64 30.22 -21.43
C ILE A 148 -7.89 28.92 -22.21
N SER A 149 -8.56 28.97 -23.36
CA SER A 149 -8.95 27.77 -24.10
C SER A 149 -7.73 26.96 -24.57
N LYS A 150 -6.61 27.64 -24.86
CA LYS A 150 -5.34 27.03 -25.26
C LYS A 150 -4.77 26.07 -24.23
N PHE A 151 -5.04 26.31 -22.93
CA PHE A 151 -4.51 25.47 -21.86
C PHE A 151 -5.21 24.12 -21.71
N ARG A 152 -6.40 23.93 -22.32
CA ARG A 152 -7.15 22.66 -22.26
C ARG A 152 -6.34 21.48 -22.81
N GLN A 153 -5.43 21.73 -23.75
CA GLN A 153 -4.55 20.71 -24.33
C GLN A 153 -3.58 20.09 -23.31
N PHE A 154 -3.42 20.71 -22.13
CA PHE A 154 -2.55 20.18 -21.08
C PHE A 154 -3.10 18.90 -20.43
N SER A 155 -4.40 18.63 -20.54
CA SER A 155 -5.03 17.43 -19.97
C SER A 155 -4.37 16.14 -20.43
N GLU A 156 -4.00 16.03 -21.71
CA GLU A 156 -3.35 14.81 -22.25
C GLU A 156 -1.97 14.56 -21.65
N ILE A 157 -1.21 15.64 -21.38
CA ILE A 157 0.10 15.58 -20.74
C ILE A 157 -0.07 15.15 -19.28
N LEU A 158 -1.06 15.73 -18.59
CA LEU A 158 -1.35 15.41 -17.21
C LEU A 158 -1.78 13.95 -17.02
N GLU A 159 -2.66 13.45 -17.88
CA GLU A 159 -3.07 12.03 -17.86
C GLU A 159 -1.89 11.09 -18.12
N THR A 160 -0.96 11.49 -18.99
CA THR A 160 0.27 10.73 -19.23
C THR A 160 1.16 10.69 -17.99
N LEU A 161 1.34 11.82 -17.29
CA LEU A 161 2.08 11.88 -16.03
C LEU A 161 1.42 11.01 -14.95
N TYR A 162 0.10 11.07 -14.82
CA TYR A 162 -0.63 10.26 -13.86
C TYR A 162 -0.43 8.77 -14.13
N ARG A 163 -0.60 8.32 -15.38
CA ARG A 163 -0.34 6.92 -15.74
C ARG A 163 1.09 6.48 -15.38
N GLN A 164 2.09 7.29 -15.72
CA GLN A 164 3.49 7.00 -15.41
C GLN A 164 3.75 6.90 -13.90
N TRP A 165 3.16 7.79 -13.10
CA TRP A 165 3.30 7.74 -11.65
C TRP A 165 2.55 6.55 -11.04
N THR A 166 1.36 6.22 -11.53
CA THR A 166 0.62 5.03 -11.09
C THR A 166 1.40 3.76 -11.40
N GLU A 167 1.97 3.62 -12.60
CA GLU A 167 2.83 2.49 -12.98
C GLU A 167 4.08 2.41 -12.09
N ALA A 168 4.74 3.54 -11.83
CA ALA A 168 5.92 3.59 -10.96
C ALA A 168 5.58 3.24 -9.50
N ASP A 169 4.47 3.76 -8.97
CA ASP A 169 4.00 3.47 -7.61
C ASP A 169 3.65 1.97 -7.47
N GLN A 170 3.04 1.35 -8.48
CA GLN A 170 2.77 -0.08 -8.51
C GLN A 170 4.05 -0.92 -8.48
N ILE A 171 5.05 -0.58 -9.33
CA ILE A 171 6.34 -1.30 -9.36
C ILE A 171 7.07 -1.17 -8.03
N MET A 172 7.11 0.04 -7.46
CA MET A 172 7.76 0.28 -6.17
C MET A 172 7.06 -0.48 -5.04
N ASN A 173 5.73 -0.49 -5.01
CA ASN A 173 4.95 -1.24 -4.02
C ASN A 173 5.22 -2.74 -4.12
N VAL A 174 5.26 -3.31 -5.34
CA VAL A 174 5.63 -4.71 -5.55
C VAL A 174 7.04 -5.03 -5.03
N GLY A 175 8.02 -4.15 -5.27
CA GLY A 175 9.37 -4.30 -4.74
C GLY A 175 9.40 -4.32 -3.20
N MET A 176 8.70 -3.37 -2.56
CA MET A 176 8.57 -3.31 -1.10
C MET A 176 7.89 -4.57 -0.52
N LEU A 177 6.85 -5.08 -1.19
CA LEU A 177 6.18 -6.32 -0.81
C LEU A 177 7.14 -7.52 -0.88
N PHE A 178 7.96 -7.63 -1.92
CA PHE A 178 8.97 -8.69 -1.99
C PHE A 178 10.02 -8.59 -0.89
N ASP A 179 10.52 -7.39 -0.61
CA ASP A 179 11.47 -7.17 0.49
C ASP A 179 10.85 -7.53 1.85
N LEU A 180 9.59 -7.12 2.07
CA LEU A 180 8.80 -7.45 3.25
C LEU A 180 8.68 -8.95 3.44
N MET A 181 8.17 -9.66 2.43
CA MET A 181 7.98 -11.11 2.45
C MET A 181 9.32 -11.83 2.65
N GLY A 182 10.38 -11.39 1.97
CA GLY A 182 11.73 -11.92 2.11
C GLY A 182 12.29 -11.79 3.53
N ILE A 183 12.04 -10.65 4.20
CA ILE A 183 12.45 -10.47 5.59
C ILE A 183 11.75 -11.46 6.52
N PHE A 184 10.44 -11.56 6.43
CA PHE A 184 9.66 -12.44 7.30
C PHE A 184 9.97 -13.92 7.05
N GLN A 185 10.06 -14.36 5.78
CA GLN A 185 10.43 -15.72 5.43
C GLN A 185 11.80 -16.11 6.01
N GLN A 186 12.81 -15.24 5.87
CA GLN A 186 14.14 -15.54 6.40
C GLN A 186 14.14 -15.67 7.92
N ILE A 187 13.33 -14.89 8.63
CA ILE A 187 13.16 -15.03 10.09
C ILE A 187 12.48 -16.37 10.43
N PHE A 188 11.45 -16.76 9.68
CA PHE A 188 10.83 -18.08 9.85
C PHE A 188 11.84 -19.21 9.63
N CYS A 189 12.69 -19.12 8.59
CA CYS A 189 13.76 -20.09 8.36
C CYS A 189 14.76 -20.14 9.53
N ILE A 190 15.12 -19.00 10.11
CA ILE A 190 15.96 -18.97 11.32
C ILE A 190 15.25 -19.69 12.47
N PHE A 191 13.95 -19.46 12.69
CA PHE A 191 13.19 -20.19 13.71
C PHE A 191 13.13 -21.70 13.46
N ILE A 192 12.92 -22.14 12.22
CA ILE A 192 12.94 -23.56 11.85
C ILE A 192 14.30 -24.18 12.18
N ASN A 193 15.40 -23.49 11.86
CA ASN A 193 16.75 -23.94 12.19
C ASN A 193 16.98 -24.04 13.70
N ILE A 194 16.48 -23.07 14.47
CA ILE A 194 16.51 -23.11 15.95
C ILE A 194 15.73 -24.33 16.45
N ILE A 195 14.54 -24.60 15.91
CA ILE A 195 13.72 -25.76 16.32
C ILE A 195 14.47 -27.06 16.02
N ASN A 196 15.00 -27.19 14.81
CA ASN A 196 15.74 -28.37 14.36
C ASN A 196 17.02 -28.61 15.16
N GLY A 197 17.72 -27.55 15.58
CA GLY A 197 18.96 -27.65 16.33
C GLY A 197 18.78 -27.91 17.84
N ASN A 198 17.62 -27.58 18.41
CA ASN A 198 17.43 -27.59 19.87
C ASN A 198 16.40 -28.62 20.37
N PHE A 199 15.54 -29.16 19.51
CA PHE A 199 14.51 -30.13 19.90
C PHE A 199 14.59 -31.42 19.08
N SER A 200 14.46 -32.55 19.76
CA SER A 200 14.41 -33.88 19.16
C SER A 200 13.35 -34.77 19.82
N GLY A 201 12.93 -35.82 19.11
CA GLY A 201 11.97 -36.81 19.59
C GLY A 201 10.66 -36.20 20.10
N LEU A 202 10.15 -36.69 21.23
CA LEU A 202 8.88 -36.27 21.80
C LEU A 202 8.81 -34.76 22.10
N LYS A 203 9.92 -34.14 22.53
CA LYS A 203 9.94 -32.70 22.80
C LYS A 203 9.72 -31.88 21.53
N ARG A 204 10.33 -32.30 20.41
CA ARG A 204 10.12 -31.67 19.11
C ARG A 204 8.65 -31.73 18.71
N HIS A 205 8.04 -32.91 18.80
CA HIS A 205 6.63 -33.09 18.47
C HIS A 205 5.73 -32.14 19.28
N ILE A 206 5.96 -32.03 20.60
CA ILE A 206 5.21 -31.11 21.48
C ILE A 206 5.38 -29.64 21.05
N VAL A 207 6.60 -29.23 20.67
CA VAL A 207 6.86 -27.87 20.16
C VAL A 207 6.09 -27.63 18.87
N LEU A 208 6.15 -28.56 17.92
CA LEU A 208 5.46 -28.48 16.63
C LEU A 208 3.94 -28.42 16.80
N GLU A 209 3.37 -29.26 17.67
CA GLU A 209 1.93 -29.24 17.98
C GLU A 209 1.49 -27.87 18.51
N ARG A 210 2.28 -27.27 19.43
CA ARG A 210 1.99 -25.95 19.99
C ARG A 210 2.15 -24.83 18.98
N LEU A 211 3.17 -24.90 18.12
CA LEU A 211 3.32 -23.95 17.03
C LEU A 211 2.11 -24.04 16.11
N ASN A 212 1.65 -25.24 15.73
CA ASN A 212 0.54 -25.44 14.80
C ASN A 212 -0.79 -24.78 15.25
N ARG A 213 -0.95 -24.49 16.55
CA ARG A 213 -2.11 -23.76 17.12
C ARG A 213 -2.24 -22.31 16.64
N TYR A 214 -1.26 -21.72 15.96
CA TYR A 214 -1.46 -20.40 15.34
C TYR A 214 -2.51 -20.44 14.22
N LYS A 215 -2.71 -21.60 13.56
CA LYS A 215 -3.67 -21.74 12.45
C LYS A 215 -5.09 -21.35 12.86
N ASP A 216 -5.51 -21.70 14.08
CA ASP A 216 -6.83 -21.32 14.59
C ASP A 216 -6.95 -19.80 14.74
N LYS A 217 -5.89 -19.14 15.24
CA LYS A 217 -5.84 -17.68 15.36
C LYS A 217 -5.83 -17.01 13.99
N LEU A 218 -5.14 -17.62 13.02
CA LEU A 218 -5.06 -17.15 11.64
C LEU A 218 -6.43 -17.19 10.96
N ASN A 219 -7.13 -18.32 11.07
CA ASN A 219 -8.48 -18.50 10.53
C ASN A 219 -9.48 -17.49 11.14
N LEU A 220 -9.43 -17.29 12.45
CA LEU A 220 -10.27 -16.29 13.12
C LEU A 220 -9.93 -14.86 12.66
N TRP A 221 -8.65 -14.58 12.41
CA TRP A 221 -8.23 -13.28 11.92
C TRP A 221 -8.74 -13.04 10.49
N TYR A 222 -8.62 -14.03 9.58
CA TYR A 222 -9.17 -13.93 8.22
C TYR A 222 -10.67 -13.65 8.23
N GLN A 223 -11.43 -14.40 9.04
CA GLN A 223 -12.88 -14.20 9.18
C GLN A 223 -13.24 -12.79 9.67
N ARG A 224 -12.48 -12.24 10.62
CA ARG A 224 -12.74 -10.89 11.17
C ARG A 224 -12.47 -9.79 10.16
N GLN A 225 -11.47 -9.96 9.30
CA GLN A 225 -11.08 -8.97 8.31
C GLN A 225 -11.90 -9.08 7.03
N ASN A 226 -12.81 -10.08 6.92
CA ASN A 226 -13.61 -10.34 5.72
C ASN A 226 -12.74 -10.43 4.45
N LEU A 227 -11.57 -11.04 4.58
CA LEU A 227 -10.60 -11.18 3.49
C LEU A 227 -11.04 -12.31 2.56
N ASP A 228 -10.96 -12.05 1.25
CA ASP A 228 -11.27 -13.04 0.23
C ASP A 228 -10.11 -14.03 0.02
N ASP A 229 -10.31 -14.99 -0.90
CA ASP A 229 -9.32 -16.02 -1.21
C ASP A 229 -7.98 -15.47 -1.75
N THR A 230 -7.89 -14.18 -2.12
CA THR A 230 -6.63 -13.53 -2.55
C THR A 230 -5.58 -13.57 -1.44
N TYR A 231 -6.01 -13.58 -0.19
CA TYR A 231 -5.12 -13.63 0.97
C TYR A 231 -4.60 -15.05 1.28
N ARG A 232 -5.11 -16.09 0.60
CA ARG A 232 -4.54 -17.44 0.71
C ARG A 232 -3.12 -17.54 0.17
N VAL A 233 -2.74 -16.66 -0.75
CA VAL A 233 -1.35 -16.52 -1.21
C VAL A 233 -0.40 -16.27 -0.03
N ILE A 234 -0.88 -15.72 1.07
CA ILE A 234 -0.07 -15.47 2.27
C ILE A 234 0.29 -16.77 3.00
N GLU A 235 -0.53 -17.82 2.89
CA GLU A 235 -0.23 -19.12 3.48
C GLU A 235 1.04 -19.75 2.89
N ILE A 236 1.45 -19.34 1.70
CA ILE A 236 2.72 -19.75 1.06
C ILE A 236 3.93 -19.23 1.85
N PHE A 237 3.79 -18.08 2.52
CA PHE A 237 4.86 -17.42 3.27
C PHE A 237 4.87 -17.79 4.76
N ILE A 238 3.86 -18.50 5.22
CA ILE A 238 3.73 -18.93 6.61
C ILE A 238 4.12 -20.40 6.69
N PRO A 239 5.05 -20.80 7.58
CA PRO A 239 5.45 -22.19 7.70
C PRO A 239 4.27 -23.09 8.11
N PHE A 240 3.92 -24.05 7.26
CA PHE A 240 2.99 -25.12 7.58
C PHE A 240 3.71 -26.19 8.39
N ILE A 241 3.04 -26.66 9.45
CA ILE A 241 3.56 -27.74 10.30
C ILE A 241 2.78 -29.00 9.99
N ASP A 242 3.50 -30.02 9.52
CA ASP A 242 2.98 -31.38 9.36
C ASP A 242 3.33 -32.20 10.60
N LEU A 243 2.31 -32.51 11.39
CA LEU A 243 2.45 -33.28 12.63
C LEU A 243 2.58 -34.80 12.38
N VAL A 244 2.29 -35.26 11.16
CA VAL A 244 2.46 -36.69 10.79
C VAL A 244 3.94 -36.97 10.53
N THR A 245 4.62 -36.05 9.84
CA THR A 245 6.03 -36.17 9.47
C THR A 245 6.98 -35.45 10.44
N ASP A 246 6.47 -34.65 11.38
CA ASP A 246 7.25 -33.78 12.27
C ASP A 246 8.15 -32.77 11.51
N GLU A 247 7.64 -32.32 10.36
CA GLU A 247 8.31 -31.38 9.47
C GLU A 247 7.63 -30.01 9.46
N ILE A 248 8.44 -28.99 9.22
CA ILE A 248 7.98 -27.63 8.94
C ILE A 248 8.26 -27.37 7.47
N ILE A 249 7.20 -27.18 6.68
CA ILE A 249 7.24 -27.00 5.23
C ILE A 249 6.62 -25.65 4.86
N PHE A 250 7.00 -25.10 3.72
CA PHE A 250 6.27 -23.99 3.10
C PHE A 250 5.40 -24.58 1.98
N ASN A 251 4.17 -24.07 1.83
CA ASN A 251 3.32 -24.50 0.73
C ASN A 251 3.97 -24.06 -0.60
N GLU A 252 4.16 -24.99 -1.53
CA GLU A 252 4.55 -24.75 -2.94
C GLU A 252 5.92 -24.08 -3.23
N ALA A 253 6.67 -23.65 -2.21
CA ALA A 253 8.03 -23.14 -2.38
C ALA A 253 9.03 -23.92 -1.51
N PRO A 254 10.18 -24.38 -2.04
CA PRO A 254 11.29 -24.71 -1.16
C PRO A 254 11.61 -23.46 -0.34
N ALA A 255 11.91 -23.63 0.96
CA ALA A 255 12.02 -22.58 1.99
C ALA A 255 12.93 -21.38 1.67
N THR A 256 13.57 -21.37 0.50
CA THR A 256 14.58 -20.41 0.03
C THR A 256 14.14 -19.54 -1.16
N ASN A 257 12.99 -19.76 -1.83
CA ASN A 257 12.67 -19.01 -3.06
C ASN A 257 11.23 -18.44 -3.09
N ILE A 258 11.14 -17.11 -3.24
CA ILE A 258 9.91 -16.33 -3.51
C ILE A 258 9.65 -16.18 -5.03
N PHE A 259 10.59 -16.62 -5.86
CA PHE A 259 10.55 -16.45 -7.30
C PHE A 259 9.36 -17.19 -7.93
N GLY A 260 8.46 -16.44 -8.58
CA GLY A 260 7.29 -16.95 -9.29
C GLY A 260 5.93 -16.51 -8.74
N LEU A 261 5.91 -15.83 -7.59
CA LEU A 261 4.67 -15.33 -7.00
C LEU A 261 4.30 -13.96 -7.56
N ASN A 262 3.00 -13.72 -7.69
CA ASN A 262 2.45 -12.43 -8.07
C ASN A 262 1.89 -11.72 -6.83
N PRO A 263 2.64 -10.79 -6.19
CA PRO A 263 2.16 -10.06 -5.01
C PRO A 263 1.16 -8.95 -5.37
N VAL A 264 0.79 -8.79 -6.64
CA VAL A 264 -0.19 -7.79 -7.08
C VAL A 264 -1.52 -8.06 -6.38
N GLY A 265 -1.99 -7.05 -5.64
CA GLY A 265 -3.22 -7.11 -4.85
C GLY A 265 -3.01 -7.35 -3.35
N LEU A 266 -1.78 -7.63 -2.91
CA LEU A 266 -1.46 -7.69 -1.49
C LEU A 266 -1.18 -6.30 -0.91
N ASP A 267 -1.62 -6.08 0.32
CA ASP A 267 -1.42 -4.84 1.05
C ASP A 267 -0.45 -5.06 2.23
N GLN A 268 0.60 -4.24 2.29
CA GLN A 268 1.58 -4.25 3.38
C GLN A 268 0.94 -4.05 4.75
N ASP A 269 -0.09 -3.20 4.84
CA ASP A 269 -0.79 -2.90 6.10
C ASP A 269 -1.59 -4.11 6.60
N VAL A 270 -1.90 -5.05 5.73
CA VAL A 270 -2.56 -6.32 6.06
C VAL A 270 -1.53 -7.41 6.34
N LEU A 271 -0.45 -7.46 5.57
CA LEU A 271 0.63 -8.46 5.71
C LEU A 271 1.42 -8.30 7.01
N ILE A 272 1.80 -7.07 7.39
CA ILE A 272 2.63 -6.83 8.57
C ILE A 272 1.98 -7.36 9.85
N PRO A 273 0.72 -6.99 10.18
CA PRO A 273 0.06 -7.52 11.37
C PRO A 273 -0.07 -9.04 11.35
N LEU A 274 -0.31 -9.62 10.17
CA LEU A 274 -0.44 -11.06 9.99
C LEU A 274 0.86 -11.80 10.28
N PHE A 275 1.96 -11.40 9.64
CA PHE A 275 3.26 -12.02 9.89
C PHE A 275 3.73 -11.80 11.33
N TYR A 276 3.46 -10.62 11.90
CA TYR A 276 3.73 -10.33 13.30
C TYR A 276 2.99 -11.28 14.25
N LEU A 277 1.70 -11.55 14.00
CA LEU A 277 0.91 -12.50 14.77
C LEU A 277 1.57 -13.88 14.80
N VAL A 278 2.02 -14.37 13.64
CA VAL A 278 2.69 -15.68 13.52
C VAL A 278 4.04 -15.65 14.23
N LEU A 279 4.90 -14.66 13.96
CA LEU A 279 6.22 -14.56 14.60
C LEU A 279 6.12 -14.48 16.13
N ARG A 280 5.18 -13.71 16.65
CA ARG A 280 4.94 -13.60 18.09
C ARG A 280 4.51 -14.92 18.69
N HIS A 281 3.69 -15.70 17.98
CA HIS A 281 3.35 -17.05 18.42
C HIS A 281 4.58 -17.97 18.45
N PHE A 282 5.43 -17.92 17.42
CA PHE A 282 6.67 -18.69 17.36
C PHE A 282 7.63 -18.33 18.50
N GLN A 283 7.86 -17.03 18.73
CA GLN A 283 8.63 -16.53 19.87
C GLN A 283 8.09 -17.10 21.18
N ASN A 284 6.80 -16.96 21.45
CA ASN A 284 6.23 -17.34 22.73
C ASN A 284 6.38 -18.83 23.01
N VAL A 285 6.21 -19.67 21.98
CA VAL A 285 6.43 -21.13 22.12
C VAL A 285 7.89 -21.42 22.39
N LEU A 286 8.83 -20.82 21.64
CA LEU A 286 10.25 -21.06 21.81
C LEU A 286 10.80 -20.55 23.14
N GLN A 287 10.42 -19.35 23.56
CA GLN A 287 10.83 -18.78 24.85
C GLN A 287 10.36 -19.66 26.02
N ARG A 288 9.14 -20.19 25.93
CA ARG A 288 8.59 -21.11 26.93
C ARG A 288 9.33 -22.44 26.98
N GLU A 289 9.65 -23.03 25.84
CA GLU A 289 10.21 -24.39 25.77
C GLU A 289 11.73 -24.43 25.96
N LEU A 290 12.45 -23.39 25.55
CA LEU A 290 13.90 -23.25 25.77
C LEU A 290 14.24 -22.68 27.15
N GLY A 291 13.32 -21.89 27.71
CA GLY A 291 13.59 -21.02 28.84
C GLY A 291 14.25 -19.70 28.40
N GLU A 292 13.98 -18.65 29.17
CA GLU A 292 14.31 -17.26 28.82
C GLU A 292 15.80 -17.03 28.51
N ARG A 293 16.71 -17.52 29.37
CA ARG A 293 18.16 -17.31 29.19
C ARG A 293 18.69 -17.95 27.90
N VAL A 294 18.26 -19.18 27.61
CA VAL A 294 18.68 -19.92 26.41
C VAL A 294 18.10 -19.27 25.17
N TYR A 295 16.81 -18.91 25.23
CA TYR A 295 16.13 -18.18 24.16
C TYR A 295 16.85 -16.88 23.81
N LEU A 296 17.11 -15.99 24.79
CA LEU A 296 17.80 -14.72 24.56
C LEU A 296 19.20 -14.91 23.96
N SER A 297 19.95 -15.91 24.43
CA SER A 297 21.27 -16.24 23.86
C SER A 297 21.17 -16.64 22.39
N ILE A 298 20.15 -17.42 22.03
CA ILE A 298 19.92 -17.85 20.64
C ILE A 298 19.49 -16.66 19.78
N ILE A 299 18.55 -15.82 20.23
CA ILE A 299 18.09 -14.65 19.48
C ILE A 299 19.25 -13.69 19.20
N LYS A 300 20.10 -13.43 20.19
CA LYS A 300 21.30 -12.59 20.02
C LYS A 300 22.27 -13.16 18.98
N LYS A 301 22.40 -14.50 18.92
CA LYS A 301 23.34 -15.17 18.02
C LYS A 301 22.82 -15.32 16.60
N GLU A 302 21.55 -15.70 16.44
CA GLU A 302 21.00 -16.13 15.15
C GLU A 302 20.14 -15.03 14.48
N ILE A 303 19.32 -14.28 15.25
CA ILE A 303 18.40 -13.27 14.69
C ILE A 303 19.05 -11.88 14.62
N MET A 304 19.72 -11.44 15.67
CA MET A 304 20.28 -10.08 15.72
C MET A 304 21.25 -9.76 14.56
N PRO A 305 22.19 -10.65 14.16
CA PRO A 305 23.07 -10.36 13.03
C PRO A 305 22.31 -10.22 11.70
N TYR A 306 21.20 -10.94 11.55
CA TYR A 306 20.34 -10.82 10.36
C TYR A 306 19.66 -9.45 10.33
N LEU A 307 19.04 -9.04 11.44
CA LEU A 307 18.35 -7.75 11.53
C LEU A 307 19.31 -6.57 11.30
N LEU A 308 20.51 -6.61 11.88
CA LEU A 308 21.52 -5.57 11.68
C LEU A 308 21.99 -5.49 10.23
N ARG A 309 22.16 -6.63 9.54
CA ARG A 309 22.54 -6.67 8.13
C ARG A 309 21.45 -6.10 7.21
N LYS A 310 20.19 -6.18 7.63
CA LYS A 310 19.02 -5.73 6.87
C LYS A 310 18.47 -4.39 7.37
N TRP A 311 19.21 -3.67 8.21
CA TRP A 311 18.72 -2.49 8.94
C TRP A 311 18.10 -1.41 8.05
N ASP A 312 18.73 -1.09 6.91
CA ASP A 312 18.22 -0.06 5.99
C ASP A 312 16.88 -0.47 5.37
N ILE A 313 16.74 -1.75 4.97
CA ILE A 313 15.47 -2.28 4.44
C ILE A 313 14.40 -2.27 5.54
N LEU A 314 14.76 -2.68 6.76
CA LEU A 314 13.85 -2.63 7.91
C LEU A 314 13.37 -1.21 8.21
N LYS A 315 14.24 -0.20 8.06
CA LYS A 315 13.89 1.21 8.23
C LYS A 315 12.96 1.68 7.12
N ASN A 316 13.24 1.31 5.87
CA ASN A 316 12.42 1.69 4.71
C ASN A 316 11.02 1.09 4.77
N LEU A 317 10.89 -0.13 5.31
CA LEU A 317 9.61 -0.82 5.53
C LEU A 317 8.96 -0.49 6.88
N GLU A 318 9.57 0.39 7.69
CA GLU A 318 9.11 0.76 9.04
C GLU A 318 8.97 -0.41 10.03
N LEU A 319 9.72 -1.51 9.81
CA LEU A 319 9.70 -2.72 10.63
C LEU A 319 10.69 -2.70 11.80
N ASN A 320 11.63 -1.76 11.82
CA ASN A 320 12.67 -1.67 12.84
C ASN A 320 12.09 -1.62 14.26
N LYS A 321 11.05 -0.80 14.49
CA LYS A 321 10.41 -0.70 15.80
C LYS A 321 9.71 -2.01 16.19
N LEU A 322 9.02 -2.63 15.23
CA LEU A 322 8.30 -3.88 15.41
C LEU A 322 9.25 -5.01 15.82
N PHE A 323 10.38 -5.18 15.13
CA PHE A 323 11.34 -6.24 15.48
C PHE A 323 12.08 -5.96 16.78
N LEU A 324 12.38 -4.69 17.10
CA LEU A 324 12.95 -4.34 18.40
C LEU A 324 11.99 -4.70 19.53
N GLN A 325 10.71 -4.38 19.38
CA GLN A 325 9.68 -4.75 20.34
C GLN A 325 9.53 -6.26 20.45
N LEU A 326 9.47 -6.97 19.32
CA LEU A 326 9.28 -8.41 19.31
C LEU A 326 10.41 -9.15 20.02
N PHE A 327 11.67 -8.78 19.77
CA PHE A 327 12.81 -9.59 20.23
C PHE A 327 13.54 -9.08 21.46
N PHE A 328 13.34 -7.81 21.86
CA PHE A 328 14.17 -7.16 22.88
C PHE A 328 13.41 -6.33 23.92
N VAL A 329 12.09 -6.20 23.79
CA VAL A 329 11.26 -5.49 24.77
C VAL A 329 10.18 -6.45 25.26
N ASP A 330 10.21 -6.78 26.55
CA ASP A 330 9.17 -7.56 27.21
C ASP A 330 7.85 -6.78 27.37
#